data_AF-A0A6J7ZHE5-F1
#
_entry.id   AF-A0A6J7ZHE5-F1
#
_cell.length_a   1.000
_cell.length_b   1.000
_cell.length_c   1.000
_cell.angle_alpha   90.00
_cell.angle_beta   90.00
_cell.angle_gamma   90.00
#
_symmetry.space_group_name_H-M   'P 1'
#
loop_
_entity.id
_entity.type
_entity.pdbx_description
1 polymer ?
#
loop_
_entity_poly.entity_id
_entity_poly.type
_entity_poly.pdbx_seq_one_letter_code
_entity_poly.pdbx_strand_id
1 'polypeptide(L)'
;MNSDETQIRDQNPPVSGVTSSTTPPFNPSLGETGGNSINMNPLPIADPWESNEFHNPEPGSNSATSPSLSERLMSEPIEEVTTQLDQRVKRLQIQEQELQKRIIGLQETNERIQQEQLVLTQSMGKLISSALDQLEQRKQTLQIEIEKLERRRDRIQKEMRTSFAGVSQELAIRVQGFKDYLVGSLQDLVATTEQLELIPENPPEPQIPAQPREVTKVIIPVENPQNTANPQFSEQGFAEQTQRIRQLLDQYRSNPDYYGPPWQLRRTFEPIHAKRVSNWFFNQGGRGALRTMGSRLQNILVASATISILRNIYGNRLRTLVLANSPERLGEWRRGLQDCLGIDRRDFGPEQGIVLFEEAEVLSQKADRLVKEGRLPFIIIDDMEDRISLSLLQFPLWLALAPDPQTQQPPTERF
;
A
#
# COMPACT_ATOMS: atom_id res chain seq x y z
N MET A 1 -46.41 12.77 -61.76
CA MET A 1 -46.11 11.39 -62.18
C MET A 1 -45.96 10.55 -60.91
N ASN A 2 -47.11 9.97 -60.52
CA ASN A 2 -47.41 8.74 -59.76
C ASN A 2 -46.44 8.27 -58.66
N SER A 3 -46.82 7.77 -57.49
CA SER A 3 -48.07 7.33 -56.81
C SER A 3 -47.55 6.51 -55.61
N ASP A 4 -48.16 6.29 -54.44
CA ASP A 4 -49.42 6.66 -53.81
C ASP A 4 -49.21 6.54 -52.29
N GLU A 5 -49.99 7.36 -51.58
CA GLU A 5 -50.17 7.45 -50.13
C GLU A 5 -51.46 6.69 -49.74
N THR A 6 -51.74 6.57 -48.43
CA THR A 6 -52.94 6.02 -47.73
C THR A 6 -52.85 4.53 -47.31
N GLN A 7 -53.22 4.09 -46.09
CA GLN A 7 -54.47 4.29 -45.31
C GLN A 7 -54.27 3.94 -43.80
N ILE A 8 -54.64 4.82 -42.82
CA ILE A 8 -55.83 4.81 -41.90
C ILE A 8 -55.85 3.61 -40.90
N ARG A 9 -55.69 3.76 -39.56
CA ARG A 9 -56.51 4.33 -38.45
C ARG A 9 -57.79 3.54 -38.08
N ASP A 10 -57.83 2.96 -36.88
CA ASP A 10 -59.03 2.68 -36.03
C ASP A 10 -58.53 2.53 -34.56
N GLN A 11 -58.96 3.28 -33.53
CA GLN A 11 -60.25 3.51 -32.86
C GLN A 11 -60.71 2.43 -31.82
N ASN A 12 -60.31 2.60 -30.54
CA ASN A 12 -61.08 2.67 -29.25
C ASN A 12 -62.23 1.67 -28.88
N PRO A 13 -62.75 1.61 -27.61
CA PRO A 13 -62.31 1.10 -26.28
C PRO A 13 -63.41 0.12 -25.68
N PRO A 14 -63.89 0.10 -24.39
CA PRO A 14 -63.33 0.16 -23.01
C PRO A 14 -63.72 -1.09 -22.13
N VAL A 15 -63.38 -1.13 -20.82
CA VAL A 15 -64.28 -1.39 -19.66
C VAL A 15 -63.50 -1.54 -18.33
N SER A 16 -64.00 -0.83 -17.33
CA SER A 16 -63.57 -0.71 -15.94
C SER A 16 -64.07 -1.84 -15.03
N GLY A 17 -63.31 -2.16 -13.98
CA GLY A 17 -63.75 -2.96 -12.83
C GLY A 17 -63.20 -2.34 -11.53
N VAL A 18 -64.11 -1.89 -10.68
CA VAL A 18 -63.91 -1.15 -9.43
C VAL A 18 -63.84 -2.12 -8.24
N THR A 19 -62.95 -1.91 -7.26
CA THR A 19 -63.31 -1.92 -5.83
C THR A 19 -62.36 -1.03 -5.04
N SER A 20 -62.94 -0.39 -4.02
CA SER A 20 -62.49 0.78 -3.28
C SER A 20 -62.23 0.44 -1.81
N SER A 21 -61.30 1.15 -1.16
CA SER A 21 -61.38 1.65 0.24
C SER A 21 -60.06 2.37 0.59
N THR A 22 -60.03 3.70 0.65
CA THR A 22 -60.39 4.62 1.77
C THR A 22 -59.30 4.71 2.86
N THR A 23 -58.64 5.86 2.87
CA THR A 23 -57.66 6.44 3.83
C THR A 23 -58.20 6.52 5.27
N PRO A 24 -57.37 6.62 6.33
CA PRO A 24 -56.64 7.87 6.65
C PRO A 24 -55.22 7.69 7.28
N PRO A 25 -54.42 8.77 7.42
CA PRO A 25 -53.17 8.75 8.18
C PRO A 25 -53.38 9.29 9.61
N PHE A 26 -52.80 8.65 10.64
CA PHE A 26 -52.58 9.30 11.94
C PHE A 26 -51.46 8.60 12.77
N ASN A 27 -50.67 9.45 13.43
CA ASN A 27 -49.58 9.27 14.41
C ASN A 27 -49.37 7.92 15.14
N PRO A 28 -48.12 7.70 15.60
CA PRO A 28 -47.94 7.56 17.04
C PRO A 28 -46.77 8.38 17.62
N SER A 29 -46.97 8.82 18.85
CA SER A 29 -46.00 9.47 19.73
C SER A 29 -45.57 8.48 20.83
N LEU A 30 -44.32 8.65 21.28
CA LEU A 30 -43.69 8.21 22.55
C LEU A 30 -43.26 6.74 22.72
N GLY A 31 -41.96 6.58 23.02
CA GLY A 31 -41.31 5.35 23.47
C GLY A 31 -39.79 5.42 23.33
N GLU A 32 -39.10 5.95 24.34
CA GLU A 32 -37.66 6.14 24.46
C GLU A 32 -36.82 4.85 24.35
N THR A 33 -35.63 4.93 23.72
CA THR A 33 -34.29 4.83 24.37
C THR A 33 -33.21 4.29 23.41
N GLY A 34 -32.06 4.97 23.37
CA GLY A 34 -30.75 4.33 23.09
C GLY A 34 -30.20 4.43 21.66
N GLY A 35 -29.71 5.60 21.25
CA GLY A 35 -28.99 5.77 19.98
C GLY A 35 -28.12 7.01 19.98
N ASN A 36 -26.84 6.81 20.29
CA ASN A 36 -25.77 7.78 20.48
C ASN A 36 -25.49 8.59 19.20
N SER A 37 -25.90 9.86 19.16
CA SER A 37 -25.51 10.83 18.14
C SER A 37 -24.53 11.82 18.74
N ILE A 38 -23.31 11.83 18.20
CA ILE A 38 -22.26 12.81 18.47
C ILE A 38 -22.79 14.18 18.02
N ASN A 39 -23.33 14.93 18.98
CA ASN A 39 -23.74 16.30 18.81
C ASN A 39 -22.50 17.18 18.93
N MET A 40 -21.98 17.65 17.80
CA MET A 40 -21.01 18.75 17.77
C MET A 40 -21.76 20.03 18.15
N ASN A 41 -21.92 20.24 19.46
CA ASN A 41 -22.30 21.54 19.99
C ASN A 41 -21.22 22.56 19.55
N PRO A 42 -21.59 23.70 18.94
CA PRO A 42 -20.67 24.81 18.87
C PRO A 42 -20.31 25.22 20.29
N LEU A 43 -19.01 25.31 20.58
CA LEU A 43 -18.50 25.83 21.84
C LEU A 43 -19.22 27.14 22.17
N PRO A 44 -19.80 27.30 23.37
CA PRO A 44 -20.34 28.60 23.76
C PRO A 44 -19.15 29.56 23.82
N ILE A 45 -19.21 30.63 23.04
CA ILE A 45 -18.37 31.79 23.23
C ILE A 45 -18.62 32.23 24.67
N ALA A 46 -17.63 32.04 25.53
CA ALA A 46 -17.69 32.46 26.91
C ALA A 46 -17.86 33.99 26.93
N ASP A 47 -19.00 34.45 27.43
CA ASP A 47 -19.22 35.85 27.80
C ASP A 47 -18.16 36.23 28.86
N PRO A 48 -17.33 37.27 28.66
CA PRO A 48 -16.24 37.59 29.59
C PRO A 48 -16.68 38.21 30.93
N TRP A 49 -17.95 38.12 31.32
CA TRP A 49 -18.50 38.85 32.47
C TRP A 49 -19.07 37.98 33.60
N GLU A 50 -18.97 36.65 33.51
CA GLU A 50 -19.43 35.74 34.58
C GLU A 50 -18.26 35.13 35.37
N SER A 51 -17.45 35.94 36.06
CA SER A 51 -16.81 35.51 37.31
C SER A 51 -16.31 36.72 38.10
N ASN A 52 -17.14 37.19 39.04
CA ASN A 52 -16.61 37.65 40.31
C ASN A 52 -17.71 37.43 41.35
N GLU A 53 -17.75 36.20 41.85
CA GLU A 53 -18.38 35.89 43.13
C GLU A 53 -17.80 36.85 44.17
N PHE A 54 -18.65 37.74 44.67
CA PHE A 54 -18.33 38.56 45.82
C PHE A 54 -18.08 37.64 47.01
N HIS A 55 -16.82 37.47 47.39
CA HIS A 55 -16.44 36.90 48.67
C HIS A 55 -17.03 37.77 49.78
N ASN A 56 -17.98 37.21 50.52
CA ASN A 56 -18.54 37.77 51.74
C ASN A 56 -17.66 37.31 52.92
N PRO A 57 -17.01 38.19 53.69
CA PRO A 57 -16.46 37.81 54.97
C PRO A 57 -17.54 37.98 56.05
N GLU A 58 -17.81 36.90 56.80
CA GLU A 58 -18.56 36.94 58.06
C GLU A 58 -17.89 37.91 59.06
N PRO A 59 -18.69 38.56 59.94
CA PRO A 59 -18.20 39.60 60.84
C PRO A 59 -17.60 38.98 62.11
N GLY A 60 -16.27 38.90 62.16
CA GLY A 60 -15.54 38.83 63.42
C GLY A 60 -15.56 40.21 64.09
N SER A 61 -16.28 40.31 65.22
CA SER A 61 -16.30 41.48 66.11
C SER A 61 -14.88 42.00 66.39
N ASN A 62 -14.61 43.21 65.93
CA ASN A 62 -13.84 44.21 66.65
C ASN A 62 -14.41 45.58 66.31
N SER A 63 -15.07 46.16 67.29
CA SER A 63 -15.66 47.48 67.31
C SER A 63 -14.62 48.57 67.05
N ALA A 64 -14.61 49.08 65.83
CA ALA A 64 -14.18 50.44 65.53
C ALA A 64 -15.22 51.07 64.61
N THR A 65 -16.16 51.78 65.24
CA THR A 65 -17.25 52.49 64.58
C THR A 65 -16.67 53.59 63.70
N SER A 66 -16.56 53.36 62.38
CA SER A 66 -16.46 54.43 61.40
C SER A 66 -17.85 55.05 61.24
N PRO A 67 -18.02 56.38 61.33
CA PRO A 67 -19.33 57.01 61.24
C PRO A 67 -19.95 56.80 59.86
N SER A 68 -21.26 56.62 59.81
CA SER A 68 -22.02 56.54 58.56
C SER A 68 -21.94 57.87 57.79
N LEU A 69 -22.07 57.87 56.46
CA LEU A 69 -21.96 59.07 55.61
C LEU A 69 -22.90 60.20 56.07
N SER A 70 -24.06 59.84 56.63
CA SER A 70 -25.01 60.77 57.25
C SER A 70 -24.49 61.43 58.53
N GLU A 71 -23.66 60.74 59.32
CA GLU A 71 -23.04 61.28 60.54
C GLU A 71 -21.81 62.15 60.25
N ARG A 72 -21.08 61.85 59.17
CA ARG A 72 -19.91 62.66 58.76
C ARG A 72 -20.29 63.97 58.09
N LEU A 73 -21.45 64.02 57.42
CA LEU A 73 -22.03 65.26 56.87
C LEU A 73 -22.49 66.26 57.94
N MET A 74 -22.55 65.86 59.22
CA MET A 74 -22.99 66.69 60.34
C MET A 74 -21.84 67.22 61.20
N SER A 75 -20.58 66.88 60.90
CA SER A 75 -19.43 67.15 61.80
C SER A 75 -18.12 67.64 61.15
N GLU A 76 -18.02 67.72 59.81
CA GLU A 76 -16.91 68.38 59.10
C GLU A 76 -17.38 69.72 58.48
N PRO A 77 -16.52 70.76 58.36
CA PRO A 77 -16.92 72.02 57.74
C PRO A 77 -17.37 71.78 56.30
N ILE A 78 -18.49 72.38 55.91
CA ILE A 78 -19.17 72.18 54.60
C ILE A 78 -18.20 72.35 53.42
N GLU A 79 -17.16 73.18 53.55
CA GLU A 79 -16.10 73.40 52.55
C GLU A 79 -15.19 72.19 52.28
N GLU A 80 -14.95 71.34 53.27
CA GLU A 80 -14.07 70.16 53.11
C GLU A 80 -14.81 69.01 52.40
N VAL A 81 -16.14 68.93 52.60
CA VAL A 81 -17.00 67.99 51.91
C VAL A 81 -17.18 68.39 50.44
N THR A 82 -17.41 69.68 50.14
CA THR A 82 -17.60 70.14 48.75
C THR A 82 -16.33 69.98 47.91
N THR A 83 -15.16 70.25 48.48
CA THR A 83 -13.87 70.04 47.79
C THR A 83 -13.59 68.56 47.51
N GLN A 84 -13.95 67.65 48.42
CA GLN A 84 -13.85 66.21 48.17
C GLN A 84 -14.81 65.73 47.07
N LEU A 85 -16.03 66.28 47.01
CA LEU A 85 -16.97 66.00 45.91
C LEU A 85 -16.44 66.50 44.57
N ASP A 86 -15.90 67.71 44.49
CA ASP A 86 -15.34 68.27 43.25
C ASP A 86 -14.15 67.47 42.73
N GLN A 87 -13.26 67.03 43.62
CA GLN A 87 -12.15 66.15 43.27
C GLN A 87 -12.65 64.77 42.77
N ARG A 88 -13.77 64.29 43.28
CA ARG A 88 -14.38 63.04 42.85
C ARG A 88 -15.06 63.19 41.48
N VAL A 89 -15.76 64.28 41.23
CA VAL A 89 -16.34 64.61 39.93
C VAL A 89 -15.26 64.72 38.85
N LYS A 90 -14.16 65.42 39.14
CA LYS A 90 -13.03 65.51 38.20
C LYS A 90 -12.41 64.15 37.89
N ARG A 91 -12.23 63.29 38.90
CA ARG A 91 -11.73 61.92 38.70
C ARG A 91 -12.68 61.10 37.82
N LEU A 92 -13.99 61.20 38.05
CA LEU A 92 -14.99 60.49 37.26
C LEU A 92 -15.03 60.98 35.81
N GLN A 93 -14.90 62.29 35.57
CA GLN A 93 -14.83 62.84 34.20
C GLN A 93 -13.60 62.35 33.42
N ILE A 94 -12.45 62.28 34.09
CA ILE A 94 -11.22 61.73 33.48
C ILE A 94 -11.41 60.24 33.15
N GLN A 95 -11.98 59.47 34.08
CA GLN A 95 -12.28 58.05 33.87
C GLN A 95 -13.27 57.83 32.73
N GLU A 96 -14.32 58.65 32.62
CA GLU A 96 -15.30 58.57 31.54
C GLU A 96 -14.64 58.79 30.17
N GLN A 97 -13.77 59.79 30.04
CA GLN A 97 -13.04 60.06 28.80
C GLN A 97 -12.08 58.92 28.44
N GLU A 98 -11.40 58.32 29.42
CA GLU A 98 -10.53 57.17 29.21
C GLU A 98 -11.33 55.94 28.74
N LEU A 99 -12.46 55.67 29.38
CA LEU A 99 -13.36 54.59 29.01
C LEU A 99 -13.94 54.77 27.61
N GLN A 100 -14.35 55.99 27.24
CA GLN A 100 -14.84 56.29 25.88
C GLN A 100 -13.77 56.01 24.82
N LYS A 101 -12.52 56.45 25.05
CA LYS A 101 -11.40 56.15 24.14
C LYS A 101 -11.14 54.65 24.03
N ARG A 102 -11.22 53.94 25.15
CA ARG A 102 -11.03 52.48 25.17
C ARG A 102 -12.15 51.74 24.45
N ILE A 103 -13.39 52.20 24.56
CA ILE A 103 -14.55 51.64 23.85
C ILE A 103 -14.36 51.81 22.34
N ILE A 104 -13.95 53.00 21.87
CA ILE A 104 -13.69 53.25 20.45
C ILE A 104 -12.59 52.30 19.94
N GLY A 105 -11.46 52.20 20.67
CA GLY A 105 -10.38 51.29 20.28
C GLY A 105 -10.79 49.81 20.28
N LEU A 106 -11.64 49.39 21.23
CA LEU A 106 -12.21 48.04 21.25
C LEU A 106 -13.18 47.79 20.08
N GLN A 107 -13.98 48.79 19.71
CA GLN A 107 -14.87 48.71 18.55
C GLN A 107 -14.08 48.56 17.25
N GLU A 108 -13.06 49.39 17.03
CA GLU A 108 -12.17 49.29 15.86
C GLU A 108 -11.46 47.93 15.79
N THR A 109 -11.00 47.43 16.94
CA THR A 109 -10.34 46.10 17.01
C THR A 109 -11.32 44.98 16.69
N ASN A 110 -12.55 45.04 17.22
CA ASN A 110 -13.60 44.07 16.92
C ASN A 110 -14.00 44.09 15.45
N GLU A 111 -14.16 45.26 14.84
CA GLU A 111 -14.44 45.39 13.41
C GLU A 111 -13.33 44.78 12.57
N ARG A 112 -12.05 45.01 12.93
CA ARG A 112 -10.91 44.41 12.23
C ARG A 112 -10.93 42.88 12.32
N ILE A 113 -11.14 42.34 13.52
CA ILE A 113 -11.20 40.89 13.73
C ILE A 113 -12.38 40.28 12.96
N GLN A 114 -13.55 40.94 12.93
CA GLN A 114 -14.70 40.48 12.15
C GLN A 114 -14.40 40.46 10.65
N GLN A 115 -13.74 41.49 10.12
CA GLN A 115 -13.32 41.53 8.72
C GLN A 115 -12.33 40.41 8.39
N GLU A 116 -11.33 40.18 9.25
CA GLU A 116 -10.38 39.06 9.11
C GLU A 116 -11.09 37.70 9.11
N GLN A 117 -12.08 37.50 10.00
CA GLN A 117 -12.89 36.28 10.04
C GLN A 117 -13.73 36.07 8.78
N LEU A 118 -14.33 37.14 8.22
CA LEU A 118 -15.08 37.07 6.97
C LEU A 118 -14.19 36.65 5.79
N VAL A 119 -13.00 37.25 5.68
CA VAL A 119 -12.02 36.91 4.64
C VAL A 119 -11.57 35.46 4.79
N LEU A 120 -11.26 35.02 6.01
CA LEU A 120 -10.88 33.64 6.29
C LEU A 120 -11.99 32.66 5.90
N THR A 121 -13.24 32.94 6.30
CA THR A 121 -14.40 32.10 5.98
C THR A 121 -14.64 32.00 4.48
N GLN A 122 -14.51 33.11 3.75
CA GLN A 122 -14.61 33.11 2.28
C GLN A 122 -13.47 32.31 1.63
N SER A 123 -12.24 32.42 2.14
CA SER A 123 -11.10 31.66 1.62
C SER A 123 -11.26 30.16 1.87
N MET A 124 -11.73 29.76 3.05
CA MET A 124 -12.04 28.38 3.38
C MET A 124 -13.17 27.85 2.49
N GLY A 125 -14.21 28.64 2.24
CA GLY A 125 -15.30 28.28 1.32
C GLY A 125 -14.80 27.97 -0.09
N LYS A 126 -13.88 28.80 -0.62
CA LYS A 126 -13.25 28.60 -1.94
C LYS A 126 -12.35 27.36 -1.98
N LEU A 127 -11.60 27.10 -0.92
CA LEU A 127 -10.76 25.90 -0.82
C LEU A 127 -11.62 24.63 -0.76
N ILE A 128 -12.69 24.64 0.02
CA ILE A 128 -13.63 23.52 0.13
C ILE A 128 -14.31 23.27 -1.22
N SER A 129 -14.84 24.31 -1.88
CA SER A 129 -15.48 24.15 -3.18
C SER A 129 -14.51 23.61 -4.24
N SER A 130 -13.29 24.15 -4.29
CA SER A 130 -12.26 23.65 -5.21
C SER A 130 -11.86 22.20 -4.92
N ALA A 131 -11.79 21.81 -3.64
CA ALA A 131 -11.51 20.43 -3.26
C ALA A 131 -12.65 19.49 -3.66
N LEU A 132 -13.90 19.91 -3.50
CA LEU A 132 -15.08 19.14 -3.95
C LEU A 132 -15.09 18.98 -5.47
N ASP A 133 -14.82 20.04 -6.23
CA ASP A 133 -14.74 19.98 -7.70
C ASP A 133 -13.65 19.00 -8.16
N GLN A 134 -12.47 19.02 -7.52
CA GLN A 134 -11.39 18.07 -7.83
C GLN A 134 -11.79 16.63 -7.51
N LEU A 135 -12.53 16.40 -6.44
CA LEU A 135 -13.00 15.08 -6.03
C LEU A 135 -14.06 14.55 -7.02
N GLU A 136 -14.96 15.42 -7.47
CA GLU A 136 -15.93 15.10 -8.51
C GLU A 136 -15.25 14.77 -9.85
N GLN A 137 -14.27 15.55 -10.28
CA GLN A 137 -13.49 15.29 -11.50
C GLN A 137 -12.76 13.94 -11.44
N ARG A 138 -12.16 13.60 -10.29
CA ARG A 138 -11.51 12.30 -10.09
C ARG A 138 -12.52 11.17 -10.14
N LYS A 139 -13.68 11.32 -9.49
CA LYS A 139 -14.77 10.33 -9.55
C LYS A 139 -15.22 10.09 -10.98
N GLN A 140 -15.47 11.14 -11.76
CA GLN A 140 -15.89 11.04 -13.17
C GLN A 140 -14.81 10.35 -14.02
N THR A 141 -13.53 10.70 -13.82
CA THR A 141 -12.41 10.09 -14.54
C THR A 141 -12.32 8.60 -14.26
N LEU A 142 -12.40 8.20 -12.99
CA LEU A 142 -12.37 6.80 -12.58
C LEU A 142 -13.58 6.03 -13.15
N GLN A 143 -14.76 6.64 -13.19
CA GLN A 143 -15.95 6.00 -13.76
C GLN A 143 -15.77 5.71 -15.26
N ILE A 144 -15.16 6.64 -16.02
CA ILE A 144 -14.82 6.43 -17.43
C ILE A 144 -13.76 5.34 -17.60
N GLU A 145 -12.76 5.29 -16.73
CA GLU A 145 -11.72 4.25 -16.76
C GLU A 145 -12.29 2.86 -16.47
N ILE A 146 -13.20 2.75 -15.50
CA ILE A 146 -13.91 1.51 -15.18
C ILE A 146 -14.71 1.06 -16.41
N GLU A 147 -15.49 1.93 -17.03
CA GLU A 147 -16.28 1.57 -18.21
C GLU A 147 -15.39 1.10 -19.37
N LYS A 148 -14.23 1.74 -19.58
CA LYS A 148 -13.25 1.30 -20.58
C LYS A 148 -12.67 -0.08 -20.25
N LEU A 149 -12.37 -0.34 -18.98
CA LEU A 149 -11.83 -1.63 -18.53
C LEU A 149 -12.87 -2.74 -18.65
N GLU A 150 -14.14 -2.47 -18.34
CA GLU A 150 -15.24 -3.42 -18.51
C GLU A 150 -15.45 -3.75 -19.98
N ARG A 151 -15.50 -2.75 -20.87
CA ARG A 151 -15.58 -2.98 -22.33
C ARG A 151 -14.40 -3.80 -22.83
N ARG A 152 -13.18 -3.54 -22.33
CA ARG A 152 -11.98 -4.32 -22.68
C ARG A 152 -12.08 -5.76 -22.17
N ARG A 153 -12.50 -5.97 -20.93
CA ARG A 153 -12.72 -7.29 -20.34
C ARG A 153 -13.73 -8.09 -21.17
N ASP A 154 -14.86 -7.49 -21.51
CA ASP A 154 -15.92 -8.16 -22.26
C ASP A 154 -15.47 -8.51 -23.68
N ARG A 155 -14.68 -7.63 -24.32
CA ARG A 155 -14.02 -7.93 -25.61
C ARG A 155 -13.06 -9.11 -25.48
N ILE A 156 -12.17 -9.11 -24.48
CA ILE A 156 -11.23 -10.21 -24.24
C ILE A 156 -12.00 -11.50 -23.96
N GLN A 157 -13.05 -11.47 -23.15
CA GLN A 157 -13.86 -12.64 -22.85
C GLN A 157 -14.57 -13.19 -24.09
N LYS A 158 -15.04 -12.31 -24.98
CA LYS A 158 -15.61 -12.71 -26.28
C LYS A 158 -14.55 -13.34 -27.17
N GLU A 159 -13.38 -12.71 -27.30
CA GLU A 159 -12.24 -13.23 -28.06
C GLU A 159 -11.77 -14.58 -27.51
N MET A 160 -11.70 -14.75 -26.18
CA MET A 160 -11.38 -16.02 -25.53
C MET A 160 -12.45 -17.08 -25.82
N ARG A 161 -13.74 -16.78 -25.69
CA ARG A 161 -14.82 -17.75 -25.99
C ARG A 161 -14.78 -18.20 -27.46
N THR A 162 -14.54 -17.28 -28.39
CA THR A 162 -14.47 -17.62 -29.82
C THR A 162 -13.16 -18.30 -30.20
N SER A 163 -12.03 -17.91 -29.59
CA SER A 163 -10.71 -18.49 -29.88
C SER A 163 -10.51 -19.85 -29.22
N PHE A 164 -10.98 -20.04 -27.98
CA PHE A 164 -10.81 -21.28 -27.23
C PHE A 164 -11.55 -22.46 -27.86
N ALA A 165 -12.75 -22.24 -28.40
CA ALA A 165 -13.52 -23.28 -29.09
C ALA A 165 -12.80 -23.85 -30.34
N GLY A 166 -12.01 -23.02 -31.04
CA GLY A 166 -11.21 -23.46 -32.20
C GLY A 166 -9.91 -24.15 -31.79
N VAL A 167 -9.19 -23.57 -30.82
CA VAL A 167 -7.89 -24.09 -30.38
C VAL A 167 -8.02 -25.41 -29.63
N SER A 168 -9.05 -25.60 -28.80
CA SER A 168 -9.26 -26.87 -28.09
C SER A 168 -9.62 -28.01 -29.05
N GLN A 169 -10.37 -27.73 -30.11
CA GLN A 169 -10.73 -28.71 -31.12
C GLN A 169 -9.52 -29.11 -31.96
N GLU A 170 -8.71 -28.14 -32.40
CA GLU A 170 -7.47 -28.43 -33.14
C GLU A 170 -6.46 -29.21 -32.28
N LEU A 171 -6.39 -28.91 -30.98
CA LEU A 171 -5.53 -29.61 -30.03
C LEU A 171 -6.02 -31.05 -29.77
N ALA A 172 -7.33 -31.28 -29.67
CA ALA A 172 -7.91 -32.62 -29.57
C ALA A 172 -7.65 -33.47 -30.83
N ILE A 173 -7.81 -32.88 -32.02
CA ILE A 173 -7.49 -33.54 -33.30
C ILE A 173 -6.00 -33.91 -33.36
N ARG A 174 -5.11 -33.02 -32.93
CA ARG A 174 -3.65 -33.27 -32.93
C ARG A 174 -3.25 -34.35 -31.91
N VAL A 175 -3.82 -34.34 -30.72
CA VAL A 175 -3.57 -35.37 -29.69
C VAL A 175 -4.09 -36.75 -30.13
N GLN A 176 -5.24 -36.79 -30.79
CA GLN A 176 -5.79 -38.03 -31.34
C GLN A 176 -4.98 -38.54 -32.53
N GLY A 177 -4.56 -37.65 -33.45
CA GLY A 177 -3.65 -38.02 -34.54
C GLY A 177 -2.29 -38.52 -34.04
N PHE A 178 -1.78 -37.99 -32.93
CA PHE A 178 -0.56 -38.49 -32.29
C PHE A 178 -0.76 -39.88 -31.67
N LYS A 179 -1.91 -40.12 -31.03
CA LYS A 179 -2.28 -41.45 -30.53
C LYS A 179 -2.37 -42.46 -31.68
N ASP A 180 -3.03 -42.10 -32.78
CA ASP A 180 -3.17 -42.98 -33.94
C ASP A 180 -1.80 -43.26 -34.60
N TYR A 181 -0.91 -42.26 -34.65
CA TYR A 181 0.47 -42.41 -35.11
C TYR A 181 1.30 -43.32 -34.19
N LEU A 182 1.17 -43.21 -32.87
CA LEU A 182 1.87 -44.08 -31.92
C LEU A 182 1.39 -45.52 -32.00
N VAL A 183 0.08 -45.73 -32.16
CA VAL A 183 -0.50 -47.07 -32.33
C VAL A 183 -0.01 -47.71 -33.63
N GLY A 184 0.02 -46.95 -34.74
CA GLY A 184 0.59 -47.41 -36.00
C GLY A 184 2.10 -47.71 -35.90
N SER A 185 2.87 -46.82 -35.27
CA SER A 185 4.31 -47.01 -35.09
C SER A 185 4.65 -48.21 -34.19
N LEU A 186 3.82 -48.52 -33.18
CA LEU A 186 3.96 -49.71 -32.34
C LEU A 186 3.60 -51.00 -33.10
N GLN A 187 2.58 -50.96 -33.95
CA GLN A 187 2.24 -52.10 -34.81
C GLN A 187 3.34 -52.36 -35.84
N ASP A 188 3.91 -51.30 -36.43
CA ASP A 188 5.04 -51.39 -37.35
C ASP A 188 6.31 -51.89 -36.64
N LEU A 189 6.54 -51.50 -35.38
CA LEU A 189 7.64 -52.01 -34.57
C LEU A 189 7.47 -53.50 -34.23
N VAL A 190 6.25 -53.93 -33.89
CA VAL A 190 5.94 -55.35 -33.62
C VAL A 190 6.10 -56.18 -34.91
N ALA A 191 5.64 -55.67 -36.05
CA ALA A 191 5.81 -56.33 -37.36
C ALA A 191 7.28 -56.41 -37.80
N THR A 192 8.09 -55.39 -37.48
CA THR A 192 9.54 -55.42 -37.75
C THR A 192 10.32 -56.27 -36.75
N THR A 193 9.80 -56.49 -35.54
CA THR A 193 10.40 -57.35 -34.51
C THR A 193 10.14 -58.84 -34.79
N GLU A 194 9.00 -59.20 -35.38
CA GLU A 194 8.74 -60.59 -35.85
C GLU A 194 9.64 -61.02 -37.02
N GLN A 195 10.23 -60.06 -37.75
CA GLN A 195 11.18 -60.35 -38.83
C GLN A 195 12.63 -60.49 -38.37
N LEU A 196 12.92 -60.25 -37.07
CA LEU A 196 14.27 -60.23 -36.52
C LEU A 196 14.46 -61.30 -35.43
N GLU A 197 14.21 -62.56 -35.78
CA GLU A 197 14.69 -63.68 -34.96
C GLU A 197 16.03 -64.22 -35.49
N LEU A 198 16.98 -64.34 -34.54
CA LEU A 198 18.23 -65.14 -34.51
C LEU A 198 19.55 -64.35 -34.63
N ILE A 199 20.24 -64.22 -33.49
CA ILE A 199 21.59 -64.77 -33.17
C ILE A 199 22.08 -64.15 -31.84
N PRO A 200 22.55 -64.94 -30.84
CA PRO A 200 23.23 -64.45 -29.66
C PRO A 200 24.76 -64.62 -29.78
N GLU A 201 25.55 -63.56 -29.59
CA GLU A 201 26.91 -63.66 -29.04
C GLU A 201 27.49 -62.29 -28.67
N ASN A 202 27.83 -62.14 -27.40
CA ASN A 202 28.80 -61.18 -26.85
C ASN A 202 30.18 -61.53 -27.46
N PRO A 203 31.11 -60.61 -27.85
CA PRO A 203 31.88 -59.71 -26.95
C PRO A 203 32.46 -58.45 -27.70
N PRO A 204 33.59 -57.85 -27.31
CA PRO A 204 33.94 -57.11 -26.09
C PRO A 204 34.26 -55.61 -26.36
N GLU A 205 34.35 -54.86 -25.27
CA GLU A 205 34.80 -53.47 -25.16
C GLU A 205 36.21 -53.22 -25.77
N PRO A 206 36.39 -52.25 -26.69
CA PRO A 206 37.71 -51.83 -27.14
C PRO A 206 38.34 -50.81 -26.18
N GLN A 207 39.44 -51.21 -25.56
CA GLN A 207 40.43 -50.31 -24.98
C GLN A 207 41.10 -49.50 -26.11
N ILE A 208 41.14 -48.17 -25.97
CA ILE A 208 41.98 -47.30 -26.81
C ILE A 208 42.82 -46.36 -25.91
N PRO A 209 44.10 -46.13 -26.25
CA PRO A 209 45.18 -45.84 -25.31
C PRO A 209 45.29 -44.38 -24.86
N ALA A 210 45.93 -44.20 -23.70
CA ALA A 210 46.32 -42.92 -23.14
C ALA A 210 47.19 -42.09 -24.10
N GLN A 211 46.72 -40.91 -24.45
CA GLN A 211 47.57 -39.79 -24.90
C GLN A 211 47.75 -38.81 -23.72
N PRO A 212 48.95 -38.28 -23.47
CA PRO A 212 49.16 -37.30 -22.42
C PRO A 212 48.59 -35.95 -22.87
N ARG A 213 47.51 -35.50 -22.22
CA ARG A 213 47.06 -34.10 -22.32
C ARG A 213 47.91 -33.26 -21.38
N GLU A 214 48.67 -32.34 -21.98
CA GLU A 214 49.30 -31.22 -21.28
C GLU A 214 48.27 -30.48 -20.44
N VAL A 215 48.54 -30.39 -19.14
CA VAL A 215 47.72 -29.68 -18.18
C VAL A 215 48.08 -28.20 -18.30
N THR A 216 47.42 -27.48 -19.21
CA THR A 216 47.39 -26.02 -19.16
C THR A 216 46.64 -25.64 -17.89
N LYS A 217 47.38 -25.25 -16.85
CA LYS A 217 46.87 -24.59 -15.64
C LYS A 217 46.06 -23.36 -16.07
N VAL A 218 44.75 -23.53 -16.17
CA VAL A 218 43.81 -22.40 -16.06
C VAL A 218 43.89 -21.97 -14.60
N ILE A 219 44.58 -20.86 -14.37
CA ILE A 219 44.58 -20.14 -13.11
C ILE A 219 43.16 -19.64 -12.92
N ILE A 220 42.36 -20.40 -12.17
CA ILE A 220 41.16 -19.90 -11.52
C ILE A 220 41.67 -18.88 -10.49
N PRO A 221 41.30 -17.59 -10.55
CA PRO A 221 41.57 -16.68 -9.46
C PRO A 221 40.86 -17.23 -8.23
N VAL A 222 41.63 -17.73 -7.27
CA VAL A 222 41.14 -18.06 -5.94
C VAL A 222 40.68 -16.75 -5.33
N GLU A 223 39.37 -16.55 -5.31
CA GLU A 223 38.72 -15.44 -4.61
C GLU A 223 39.05 -15.60 -3.11
N ASN A 224 39.79 -14.64 -2.57
CA ASN A 224 40.21 -14.61 -1.17
C ASN A 224 38.99 -14.75 -0.24
N PRO A 225 38.88 -15.80 0.59
CA PRO A 225 37.87 -15.87 1.63
C PRO A 225 38.38 -15.11 2.86
N GLN A 226 38.49 -13.79 2.76
CA GLN A 226 38.89 -12.95 3.90
C GLN A 226 37.82 -11.87 4.13
N ASN A 227 37.16 -11.99 5.29
CA ASN A 227 36.33 -10.98 5.95
C ASN A 227 35.03 -10.55 5.24
N THR A 228 34.04 -11.44 5.19
CA THR A 228 32.65 -10.99 5.36
C THR A 228 32.25 -11.30 6.81
N ALA A 229 32.54 -10.36 7.72
CA ALA A 229 32.00 -10.40 9.08
C ALA A 229 30.47 -10.63 9.00
N ASN A 230 29.90 -11.35 9.96
CA ASN A 230 28.46 -11.53 9.99
C ASN A 230 27.81 -10.13 10.03
N PRO A 231 27.02 -9.76 9.01
CA PRO A 231 26.50 -8.40 8.90
C PRO A 231 25.64 -8.05 10.12
N GLN A 232 25.99 -6.94 10.78
CA GLN A 232 25.18 -6.36 11.84
C GLN A 232 24.06 -5.54 11.19
N PHE A 233 22.92 -6.16 10.95
CA PHE A 233 21.72 -5.49 10.44
C PHE A 233 21.01 -4.72 11.55
N SER A 234 21.65 -3.67 12.06
CA SER A 234 21.03 -2.54 12.78
C SER A 234 20.82 -1.38 11.79
N GLU A 235 20.43 -0.18 12.25
CA GLU A 235 20.15 1.00 11.39
C GLU A 235 21.28 1.37 10.39
N GLN A 236 22.45 0.75 10.48
CA GLN A 236 23.61 0.93 9.61
C GLN A 236 24.05 -0.34 8.85
N GLY A 237 23.19 -1.34 8.69
CA GLY A 237 23.56 -2.69 8.20
C GLY A 237 24.25 -2.79 6.83
N PHE A 238 24.26 -1.69 6.04
CA PHE A 238 24.94 -1.61 4.76
C PHE A 238 25.87 -0.38 4.62
N ALA A 239 26.28 0.25 5.73
CA ALA A 239 27.08 1.48 5.70
C ALA A 239 28.39 1.29 4.92
N GLU A 240 29.11 0.20 5.18
CA GLU A 240 30.38 -0.12 4.48
C GLU A 240 30.16 -0.43 2.99
N GLN A 241 29.04 -1.05 2.64
CA GLN A 241 28.72 -1.50 1.28
C GLN A 241 27.90 -0.45 0.50
N THR A 242 27.60 0.71 1.07
CA THR A 242 26.69 1.71 0.49
C THR A 242 27.15 2.18 -0.89
N GLN A 243 28.45 2.47 -1.03
CA GLN A 243 29.01 2.88 -2.31
C GLN A 243 28.86 1.77 -3.37
N ARG A 244 29.11 0.51 -2.97
CA ARG A 244 29.00 -0.64 -3.86
C ARG A 244 27.56 -0.89 -4.31
N ILE A 245 26.60 -0.81 -3.39
CA ILE A 245 25.17 -0.96 -3.69
C ILE A 245 24.71 0.10 -4.68
N ARG A 246 25.08 1.37 -4.46
CA ARG A 246 24.74 2.48 -5.38
C ARG A 246 25.34 2.26 -6.76
N GLN A 247 26.61 1.88 -6.85
CA GLN A 247 27.26 1.56 -8.12
C GLN A 247 26.53 0.45 -8.90
N LEU A 248 26.11 -0.64 -8.22
CA LEU A 248 25.37 -1.72 -8.87
C LEU A 248 23.99 -1.27 -9.35
N LEU A 249 23.26 -0.49 -8.54
CA LEU A 249 21.97 0.08 -8.94
C LEU A 249 22.09 1.01 -10.16
N ASP A 250 23.13 1.85 -10.17
CA ASP A 250 23.41 2.75 -11.30
C ASP A 250 23.84 1.97 -12.54
N GLN A 251 24.63 0.89 -12.38
CA GLN A 251 25.01 -0.01 -13.46
C GLN A 251 23.77 -0.65 -14.08
N TYR A 252 22.88 -1.24 -13.28
CA TYR A 252 21.66 -1.89 -13.80
C TYR A 252 20.76 -0.92 -14.56
N ARG A 253 20.73 0.34 -14.15
CA ARG A 253 19.94 1.39 -14.82
C ARG A 253 20.60 1.90 -16.10
N SER A 254 21.90 2.16 -16.06
CA SER A 254 22.59 2.90 -17.13
C SER A 254 23.13 1.96 -18.20
N ASN A 255 23.61 0.78 -17.80
CA ASN A 255 24.25 -0.22 -18.66
C ASN A 255 23.70 -1.63 -18.32
N PRO A 256 22.44 -1.94 -18.67
CA PRO A 256 21.87 -3.27 -18.44
C PRO A 256 22.61 -4.32 -19.28
N ASP A 257 23.05 -5.39 -18.61
CA ASP A 257 23.81 -6.47 -19.22
C ASP A 257 22.90 -7.69 -19.45
N TYR A 258 22.24 -7.74 -20.62
CA TYR A 258 21.31 -8.80 -20.97
C TYR A 258 21.95 -10.19 -21.10
N TYR A 259 23.27 -10.26 -21.21
CA TYR A 259 24.04 -11.50 -21.39
C TYR A 259 25.09 -11.72 -20.30
N GLY A 260 24.96 -10.99 -19.18
CA GLY A 260 25.92 -11.05 -18.08
C GLY A 260 26.07 -12.45 -17.49
N PRO A 261 27.06 -12.69 -16.63
CA PRO A 261 27.20 -13.97 -15.92
C PRO A 261 25.93 -14.33 -15.10
N PRO A 262 25.76 -15.61 -14.71
CA PRO A 262 24.69 -16.00 -13.80
C PRO A 262 24.72 -15.16 -12.52
N TRP A 263 23.54 -14.88 -11.95
CA TRP A 263 23.35 -14.05 -10.76
C TRP A 263 23.53 -12.55 -10.97
N GLN A 264 23.79 -12.09 -12.19
CA GLN A 264 23.72 -10.68 -12.57
C GLN A 264 22.35 -10.34 -13.16
N LEU A 265 21.85 -9.13 -12.91
CA LEU A 265 20.58 -8.68 -13.48
C LEU A 265 20.66 -8.50 -15.01
N ARG A 266 19.84 -9.24 -15.75
CA ARG A 266 19.80 -9.31 -17.23
C ARG A 266 18.59 -8.62 -17.86
N ARG A 267 17.92 -7.74 -17.12
CA ARG A 267 16.67 -7.09 -17.55
C ARG A 267 16.75 -5.59 -17.35
N THR A 268 15.94 -4.86 -18.11
CA THR A 268 15.84 -3.41 -18.02
C THR A 268 15.42 -3.01 -16.61
N PHE A 269 16.18 -2.10 -16.01
CA PHE A 269 15.96 -1.67 -14.64
C PHE A 269 15.69 -0.17 -14.58
N GLU A 270 14.43 0.18 -14.36
CA GLU A 270 13.96 1.57 -14.33
C GLU A 270 14.30 2.31 -13.03
N PRO A 271 14.30 3.65 -13.04
CA PRO A 271 14.53 4.46 -11.84
C PRO A 271 13.56 4.16 -10.69
N ILE A 272 12.32 3.79 -11.02
CA ILE A 272 11.33 3.42 -10.01
C ILE A 272 11.73 2.15 -9.25
N HIS A 273 12.27 1.15 -9.95
CA HIS A 273 12.79 -0.07 -9.32
C HIS A 273 14.03 0.22 -8.47
N ALA A 274 14.95 1.03 -9.00
CA ALA A 274 16.15 1.45 -8.27
C ALA A 274 15.80 2.13 -6.95
N LYS A 275 14.80 3.02 -6.95
CA LYS A 275 14.31 3.69 -5.74
C LYS A 275 13.74 2.70 -4.72
N ARG A 276 12.99 1.68 -5.16
CA ARG A 276 12.44 0.64 -4.26
C ARG A 276 13.56 -0.16 -3.59
N VAL A 277 14.50 -0.66 -4.37
CA VAL A 277 15.63 -1.45 -3.87
C VAL A 277 16.52 -0.61 -2.96
N SER A 278 16.83 0.63 -3.35
CA SER A 278 17.58 1.59 -2.54
C SER A 278 16.93 1.86 -1.18
N ASN A 279 15.61 2.12 -1.16
CA ASN A 279 14.88 2.32 0.09
C ASN A 279 14.93 1.08 1.01
N TRP A 280 14.84 -0.13 0.46
CA TRP A 280 14.93 -1.37 1.24
C TRP A 280 16.32 -1.56 1.86
N PHE A 281 17.39 -1.26 1.11
CA PHE A 281 18.76 -1.34 1.64
C PHE A 281 19.03 -0.26 2.69
N PHE A 282 18.73 1.01 2.40
CA PHE A 282 19.23 2.13 3.19
C PHE A 282 18.26 2.63 4.26
N ASN A 283 16.95 2.53 4.04
CA ASN A 283 15.96 2.99 5.03
C ASN A 283 15.45 1.83 5.89
N GLN A 284 15.41 0.62 5.33
CA GLN A 284 14.91 -0.57 6.01
C GLN A 284 16.03 -1.52 6.47
N GLY A 285 17.30 -1.20 6.17
CA GLY A 285 18.45 -1.99 6.63
C GLY A 285 18.42 -3.46 6.19
N GLY A 286 17.74 -3.79 5.08
CA GLY A 286 17.57 -5.15 4.59
C GLY A 286 16.45 -5.96 5.27
N ARG A 287 15.57 -5.29 6.02
CA ARG A 287 14.40 -5.88 6.68
C ARG A 287 13.18 -5.02 6.46
N GLY A 288 12.28 -5.45 5.59
CA GLY A 288 11.06 -4.70 5.44
C GLY A 288 10.18 -5.10 4.28
N ALA A 289 8.99 -4.51 4.30
CA ALA A 289 8.02 -4.65 3.23
C ALA A 289 8.25 -3.57 2.16
N LEU A 290 8.22 -4.01 0.91
CA LEU A 290 8.09 -3.18 -0.27
C LEU A 290 6.65 -3.19 -0.75
N ARG A 291 6.17 -2.02 -1.16
CA ARG A 291 4.89 -1.93 -1.87
C ARG A 291 5.00 -2.64 -3.21
N THR A 292 4.00 -3.44 -3.53
CA THR A 292 3.87 -4.08 -4.84
C THR A 292 3.91 -3.06 -5.96
N MET A 293 4.50 -3.45 -7.09
CA MET A 293 4.57 -2.65 -8.32
C MET A 293 3.37 -2.89 -9.24
N GLY A 294 2.30 -3.51 -8.73
CA GLY A 294 1.06 -3.80 -9.49
C GLY A 294 1.18 -4.98 -10.47
N SER A 295 2.40 -5.47 -10.73
CA SER A 295 2.66 -6.67 -11.52
C SER A 295 3.67 -7.55 -10.82
N ARG A 296 3.37 -8.86 -10.74
CA ARG A 296 4.27 -9.84 -10.12
C ARG A 296 5.62 -9.92 -10.84
N LEU A 297 5.64 -9.77 -12.16
CA LEU A 297 6.90 -9.74 -12.91
C LEU A 297 7.80 -8.57 -12.47
N GLN A 298 7.21 -7.41 -12.19
CA GLN A 298 7.96 -6.26 -11.67
C GLN A 298 8.44 -6.48 -10.23
N ASN A 299 7.64 -7.16 -9.40
CA ASN A 299 8.07 -7.55 -8.06
C ASN A 299 9.24 -8.54 -8.10
N ILE A 300 9.17 -9.53 -9.00
CA ILE A 300 10.26 -10.49 -9.23
C ILE A 300 11.51 -9.77 -9.75
N LEU A 301 11.37 -8.76 -10.61
CA LEU A 301 12.49 -7.95 -11.09
C LEU A 301 13.19 -7.19 -9.95
N VAL A 302 12.42 -6.54 -9.07
CA VAL A 302 12.93 -5.84 -7.88
C VAL A 302 13.61 -6.82 -6.92
N ALA A 303 13.01 -7.97 -6.68
CA ALA A 303 13.59 -9.03 -5.87
C ALA A 303 14.88 -9.58 -6.50
N SER A 304 14.91 -9.79 -7.81
CA SER A 304 16.08 -10.25 -8.57
C SER A 304 17.24 -9.27 -8.46
N ALA A 305 16.99 -7.97 -8.63
CA ALA A 305 18.01 -6.94 -8.43
C ALA A 305 18.59 -6.99 -7.00
N THR A 306 17.72 -7.18 -6.00
CA THR A 306 18.11 -7.32 -4.59
C THR A 306 18.98 -8.57 -4.36
N ILE A 307 18.58 -9.72 -4.91
CA ILE A 307 19.36 -10.97 -4.86
C ILE A 307 20.74 -10.76 -5.52
N SER A 308 20.78 -10.12 -6.69
CA SER A 308 22.02 -9.89 -7.43
C SER A 308 23.01 -9.05 -6.61
N ILE A 309 22.52 -7.98 -6.00
CA ILE A 309 23.34 -7.10 -5.14
C ILE A 309 23.83 -7.86 -3.91
N LEU A 310 22.93 -8.53 -3.18
CA LEU A 310 23.28 -9.29 -1.99
C LEU A 310 24.30 -10.39 -2.31
N ARG A 311 24.17 -11.04 -3.46
CA ARG A 311 25.11 -12.07 -3.89
C ARG A 311 26.46 -11.48 -4.33
N ASN A 312 26.49 -10.28 -4.88
CA ASN A 312 27.75 -9.59 -5.15
C ASN A 312 28.52 -9.27 -3.85
N ILE A 313 27.80 -8.99 -2.76
CA ILE A 313 28.39 -8.62 -1.46
C ILE A 313 28.78 -9.85 -0.64
N TYR A 314 27.87 -10.82 -0.51
CA TYR A 314 28.01 -11.98 0.37
C TYR A 314 28.42 -13.27 -0.36
N GLY A 315 28.53 -13.22 -1.69
CA GLY A 315 28.94 -14.34 -2.52
C GLY A 315 28.04 -15.57 -2.35
N ASN A 316 28.67 -16.73 -2.33
CA ASN A 316 28.00 -18.02 -2.18
C ASN A 316 27.50 -18.31 -0.75
N ARG A 317 27.64 -17.39 0.21
CA ARG A 317 27.04 -17.53 1.54
C ARG A 317 25.55 -17.22 1.53
N LEU A 318 25.10 -16.38 0.59
CA LEU A 318 23.70 -16.04 0.44
C LEU A 318 22.89 -17.28 0.02
N ARG A 319 21.74 -17.48 0.66
CA ARG A 319 20.73 -18.47 0.28
C ARG A 319 19.38 -17.79 0.22
N THR A 320 18.81 -17.69 -0.97
CA THR A 320 17.51 -17.05 -1.15
C THR A 320 16.40 -18.07 -0.91
N LEU A 321 15.45 -17.74 -0.04
CA LEU A 321 14.30 -18.56 0.28
C LEU A 321 13.05 -17.78 -0.14
N VAL A 322 12.29 -18.29 -1.11
CA VAL A 322 11.08 -17.64 -1.60
C VAL A 322 9.86 -18.35 -1.04
N LEU A 323 8.97 -17.61 -0.41
CA LEU A 323 7.68 -18.08 0.09
C LEU A 323 6.57 -17.59 -0.84
N ALA A 324 5.76 -18.50 -1.39
CA ALA A 324 4.54 -18.17 -2.10
C ALA A 324 3.47 -19.27 -1.90
N ASN A 325 2.21 -18.87 -1.80
CA ASN A 325 1.12 -19.75 -1.37
C ASN A 325 0.55 -20.71 -2.44
N SER A 326 1.17 -20.83 -3.62
CA SER A 326 0.68 -21.76 -4.66
C SER A 326 1.78 -22.25 -5.60
N PRO A 327 1.68 -23.49 -6.13
CA PRO A 327 2.64 -24.04 -7.08
C PRO A 327 2.79 -23.20 -8.37
N GLU A 328 1.69 -22.58 -8.83
CA GLU A 328 1.71 -21.70 -10.00
C GLU A 328 2.58 -20.47 -9.74
N ARG A 329 2.43 -19.85 -8.57
CA ARG A 329 3.25 -18.71 -8.15
C ARG A 329 4.71 -19.09 -8.00
N LEU A 330 5.00 -20.24 -7.38
CA LEU A 330 6.39 -20.74 -7.32
C LEU A 330 6.97 -20.99 -8.71
N GLY A 331 6.15 -21.47 -9.65
CA GLY A 331 6.50 -21.59 -11.05
C GLY A 331 6.83 -20.25 -11.72
N GLU A 332 6.07 -19.20 -11.44
CA GLU A 332 6.33 -17.83 -11.90
C GLU A 332 7.60 -17.25 -11.29
N TRP A 333 7.80 -17.40 -9.98
CA TRP A 333 9.03 -17.01 -9.29
C TRP A 333 10.25 -17.69 -9.89
N ARG A 334 10.18 -19.01 -10.08
CA ARG A 334 11.26 -19.77 -10.70
C ARG A 334 11.58 -19.23 -12.09
N ARG A 335 10.58 -19.13 -12.97
CA ARG A 335 10.78 -18.66 -14.35
C ARG A 335 11.32 -17.22 -14.37
N GLY A 336 10.74 -16.33 -13.57
CA GLY A 336 11.14 -14.93 -13.51
C GLY A 336 12.55 -14.74 -12.95
N LEU A 337 12.95 -15.53 -11.93
CA LEU A 337 14.32 -15.52 -11.41
C LEU A 337 15.34 -16.06 -12.43
N GLN A 338 15.00 -17.15 -13.13
CA GLN A 338 15.82 -17.67 -14.23
C GLN A 338 16.02 -16.61 -15.32
N ASP A 339 14.94 -15.93 -15.68
CA ASP A 339 14.92 -14.90 -16.73
C ASP A 339 15.72 -13.65 -16.33
N CYS A 340 15.55 -13.18 -15.09
CA CYS A 340 16.19 -11.96 -14.60
C CYS A 340 17.65 -12.15 -14.19
N LEU A 341 18.03 -13.32 -13.69
CA LEU A 341 19.38 -13.60 -13.18
C LEU A 341 20.23 -14.49 -14.10
N GLY A 342 19.63 -15.04 -15.16
CA GLY A 342 20.26 -16.00 -16.05
C GLY A 342 20.80 -17.23 -15.34
N ILE A 343 20.03 -17.71 -14.36
CA ILE A 343 20.30 -18.94 -13.62
C ILE A 343 19.50 -20.10 -14.20
N ASP A 344 19.95 -21.32 -13.96
CA ASP A 344 19.38 -22.52 -14.54
C ASP A 344 18.51 -23.28 -13.53
N ARG A 345 17.88 -24.36 -14.01
CA ARG A 345 17.07 -25.25 -13.16
C ARG A 345 17.88 -25.88 -12.02
N ARG A 346 19.20 -25.99 -12.19
CA ARG A 346 20.14 -26.63 -11.25
C ARG A 346 20.47 -25.73 -10.06
N ASP A 347 20.26 -24.43 -10.20
CA ASP A 347 20.47 -23.44 -9.14
C ASP A 347 19.34 -23.41 -8.10
N PHE A 348 18.27 -24.18 -8.35
CA PHE A 348 17.14 -24.37 -7.45
C PHE A 348 17.27 -25.71 -6.73
N GLY A 349 17.08 -25.70 -5.42
CA GLY A 349 17.06 -26.92 -4.60
C GLY A 349 17.66 -26.73 -3.21
N PRO A 350 17.52 -27.72 -2.31
CA PRO A 350 17.79 -27.56 -0.88
C PRO A 350 19.20 -27.10 -0.51
N GLU A 351 20.20 -27.48 -1.31
CA GLU A 351 21.61 -27.10 -1.12
C GLU A 351 22.09 -26.04 -2.12
N GLN A 352 21.21 -25.63 -3.03
CA GLN A 352 21.50 -24.68 -4.10
C GLN A 352 21.26 -23.24 -3.66
N GLY A 353 21.51 -22.29 -4.56
CA GLY A 353 21.41 -20.86 -4.26
C GLY A 353 20.00 -20.38 -3.91
N ILE A 354 18.95 -20.97 -4.51
CA ILE A 354 17.54 -20.59 -4.30
C ILE A 354 16.70 -21.80 -3.89
N VAL A 355 15.82 -21.61 -2.92
CA VAL A 355 14.81 -22.60 -2.50
C VAL A 355 13.43 -21.95 -2.49
N LEU A 356 12.43 -22.71 -2.94
CA LEU A 356 11.04 -22.28 -3.06
C LEU A 356 10.20 -23.04 -2.03
N PHE A 357 9.31 -22.35 -1.32
CA PHE A 357 8.47 -22.90 -0.27
C PHE A 357 7.03 -22.44 -0.42
N GLU A 358 6.10 -23.33 -0.10
CA GLU A 358 4.68 -23.03 0.05
C GLU A 358 4.34 -22.65 1.50
N GLU A 359 5.02 -23.27 2.46
CA GLU A 359 4.74 -23.14 3.89
C GLU A 359 5.83 -22.36 4.63
N ALA A 360 5.42 -21.37 5.42
CA ALA A 360 6.32 -20.54 6.22
C ALA A 360 7.08 -21.32 7.30
N GLU A 361 6.48 -22.37 7.86
CA GLU A 361 7.08 -23.18 8.92
C GLU A 361 8.25 -24.02 8.39
N VAL A 362 8.10 -24.63 7.22
CA VAL A 362 9.19 -25.40 6.58
C VAL A 362 10.35 -24.47 6.20
N LEU A 363 10.02 -23.26 5.72
CA LEU A 363 11.01 -22.23 5.39
C LEU A 363 11.80 -21.80 6.64
N SER A 364 11.12 -21.48 7.75
CA SER A 364 11.79 -21.04 8.99
C SER A 364 12.74 -22.11 9.52
N GLN A 365 12.33 -23.39 9.51
CA GLN A 365 13.20 -24.50 9.90
C GLN A 365 14.45 -24.62 9.01
N LYS A 366 14.32 -24.44 7.69
CA LYS A 366 15.49 -24.43 6.79
C LYS A 366 16.36 -23.20 7.03
N ALA A 367 15.78 -22.03 7.23
CA ALA A 367 16.51 -20.80 7.53
C ALA A 367 17.33 -20.92 8.81
N ASP A 368 16.78 -21.52 9.87
CA ASP A 368 17.52 -21.80 11.11
C ASP A 368 18.71 -22.74 10.88
N ARG A 369 18.55 -23.78 10.07
CA ARG A 369 19.66 -24.68 9.68
C ARG A 369 20.74 -23.92 8.94
N LEU A 370 20.37 -23.05 8.00
CA LEU A 370 21.31 -22.22 7.23
C LEU A 370 22.11 -21.28 8.12
N VAL A 371 21.47 -20.64 9.10
CA VAL A 371 22.15 -19.79 10.09
C VAL A 371 23.15 -20.61 10.91
N LYS A 372 22.77 -21.81 11.37
CA LYS A 372 23.67 -22.74 12.09
C LYS A 372 24.86 -23.18 11.23
N GLU A 373 24.68 -23.29 9.93
CA GLU A 373 25.74 -23.60 8.95
C GLU A 373 26.62 -22.38 8.59
N GLY A 374 26.38 -21.20 9.18
CA GLY A 374 27.11 -19.96 8.87
C GLY A 374 26.75 -19.34 7.51
N ARG A 375 25.69 -19.83 6.87
CA ARG A 375 25.09 -19.27 5.65
C ARG A 375 24.11 -18.15 6.01
N LEU A 376 23.82 -17.31 5.03
CA LEU A 376 22.98 -16.12 5.20
C LEU A 376 21.64 -16.33 4.47
N PRO A 377 20.55 -16.65 5.19
CA PRO A 377 19.24 -16.74 4.58
C PRO A 377 18.72 -15.35 4.21
N PHE A 378 18.27 -15.19 2.98
CA PHE A 378 17.51 -14.03 2.53
C PHE A 378 16.11 -14.49 2.15
N ILE A 379 15.12 -14.03 2.90
CA ILE A 379 13.74 -14.49 2.76
C ILE A 379 12.95 -13.50 1.90
N ILE A 380 12.31 -13.99 0.86
CA ILE A 380 11.37 -13.23 0.03
C ILE A 380 9.97 -13.76 0.32
N ILE A 381 9.08 -12.87 0.70
CA ILE A 381 7.70 -13.20 1.05
C ILE A 381 6.78 -12.58 -0.01
N ASP A 382 6.24 -13.43 -0.89
CA ASP A 382 5.21 -13.05 -1.86
C ASP A 382 3.83 -13.34 -1.27
N ASP A 383 3.50 -12.62 -0.20
CA ASP A 383 2.27 -12.80 0.55
C ASP A 383 1.21 -11.82 0.05
N MET A 384 0.23 -12.35 -0.67
CA MET A 384 -0.99 -11.62 -1.05
C MET A 384 -2.08 -11.77 0.01
N GLU A 385 -1.84 -12.51 1.10
CA GLU A 385 -2.76 -12.75 2.21
C GLU A 385 -2.40 -11.90 3.43
N ASP A 386 -3.35 -11.83 4.38
CA ASP A 386 -3.29 -10.92 5.53
C ASP A 386 -2.43 -11.45 6.71
N ARG A 387 -1.69 -12.56 6.56
CA ARG A 387 -1.03 -13.24 7.68
C ARG A 387 0.45 -13.58 7.42
N ILE A 388 1.33 -12.67 7.82
CA ILE A 388 2.77 -12.93 7.88
C ILE A 388 3.10 -13.74 9.14
N SER A 389 3.79 -14.87 8.97
CA SER A 389 4.30 -15.66 10.11
C SER A 389 5.39 -14.90 10.86
N LEU A 390 5.18 -14.66 12.16
CA LEU A 390 6.11 -13.94 13.04
C LEU A 390 7.49 -14.63 13.10
N SER A 391 7.54 -15.95 12.95
CA SER A 391 8.78 -16.73 12.96
C SER A 391 9.74 -16.36 11.82
N LEU A 392 9.25 -15.74 10.74
CA LEU A 392 10.11 -15.27 9.64
C LEU A 392 10.81 -13.95 9.95
N LEU A 393 10.26 -13.17 10.88
CA LEU A 393 10.79 -11.84 11.21
C LEU A 393 12.05 -11.89 12.08
N GLN A 394 12.36 -13.06 12.66
CA GLN A 394 13.57 -13.27 13.45
C GLN A 394 14.85 -13.25 12.60
N PHE A 395 14.72 -13.47 11.28
CA PHE A 395 15.87 -13.58 10.39
C PHE A 395 16.42 -12.20 9.97
N PRO A 396 17.74 -12.13 9.72
CA PRO A 396 18.39 -10.85 9.50
C PRO A 396 18.05 -10.16 8.18
N LEU A 397 17.66 -10.92 7.15
CA LEU A 397 17.35 -10.41 5.82
C LEU A 397 16.00 -10.94 5.36
N TRP A 398 15.05 -10.04 5.18
CA TRP A 398 13.76 -10.39 4.59
C TRP A 398 13.14 -9.23 3.81
N LEU A 399 12.47 -9.58 2.72
CA LEU A 399 11.78 -8.67 1.82
C LEU A 399 10.36 -9.20 1.63
N ALA A 400 9.38 -8.45 2.13
CA ALA A 400 7.96 -8.76 1.92
C ALA A 400 7.38 -7.89 0.81
N LEU A 401 6.57 -8.48 -0.07
CA LEU A 401 5.87 -7.77 -1.14
C LEU A 401 4.41 -7.59 -0.73
N ALA A 402 4.06 -6.39 -0.25
CA ALA A 402 2.72 -6.12 0.27
C ALA A 402 1.84 -5.36 -0.75
N PRO A 403 0.54 -5.70 -0.87
CA PRO A 403 -0.43 -4.90 -1.63
C PRO A 403 -0.63 -3.50 -1.00
N ASP A 404 -1.23 -2.57 -1.74
CA ASP A 404 -1.50 -1.25 -1.20
C ASP A 404 -2.59 -1.35 -0.11
N PRO A 405 -2.40 -0.80 1.11
CA PRO A 405 -3.44 -0.79 2.14
C PRO A 405 -4.77 -0.16 1.67
N GLN A 406 -4.77 0.69 0.64
CA GLN A 406 -6.00 1.24 0.07
C GLN A 406 -6.76 0.27 -0.86
N THR A 407 -6.14 -0.83 -1.27
CA THR A 407 -6.75 -1.86 -2.13
C THR A 407 -7.31 -3.07 -1.36
N GLN A 408 -7.09 -3.13 -0.04
CA GLN A 408 -7.76 -4.10 0.83
C GLN A 408 -9.21 -3.63 1.07
N GLN A 409 -10.14 -4.09 0.24
CA GLN A 409 -11.56 -4.04 0.59
C GLN A 409 -11.77 -4.90 1.84
N PRO A 410 -12.47 -4.41 2.89
CA PRO A 410 -12.81 -5.25 4.02
C PRO A 410 -13.70 -6.42 3.55
N PRO A 411 -13.63 -7.59 4.18
CA PRO A 411 -14.50 -8.70 3.82
C PRO A 411 -15.94 -8.25 4.01
N THR A 412 -16.73 -8.32 2.95
CA THR A 412 -18.19 -8.14 3.04
C THR A 412 -18.73 -9.26 3.92
N GLU A 413 -18.94 -8.98 5.20
CA GLU A 413 -19.71 -9.85 6.08
C GLU A 413 -21.11 -9.98 5.48
N ARG A 414 -21.40 -11.17 4.94
CA ARG A 414 -22.77 -11.57 4.61
C ARG A 414 -23.42 -12.00 5.92
N PHE A 415 -24.32 -11.17 6.43
CA PHE A 415 -25.34 -11.57 7.40
C PHE A 415 -26.43 -12.38 6.70
#